data_AF-A0A8J3EF29-F1
#
_entry.id   AF-A0A8J3EF29-F1
#
_cell.length_a   1.000
_cell.length_b   1.000
_cell.length_c   1.000
_cell.angle_alpha   90.00
_cell.angle_beta   90.00
_cell.angle_gamma   90.00
#
_symmetry.space_group_name_H-M   'P 1'
#
loop_
_entity.id
_entity.type
_entity.pdbx_description
1 polymer ?
#
loop_
_entity_poly.entity_id
_entity_poly.type
_entity_poly.pdbx_seq_one_letter_code
_entity_poly.pdbx_strand_id
1 'polypeptide(L)'
;MSAHIVIVLILTPFVLAFVYAGIHEYLRYKSEGKATYGLVFDEETGTSYVTGIGDEDEAFDPEEFDPADYNDPEIADESKT
;
A
#
# COMPACT_ATOMS: atom_id res chain seq x y z
N MET A 1 36.21 -23.30 -1.04
CA MET A 1 35.19 -22.51 -0.32
C MET A 1 34.11 -23.49 0.14
N SER A 2 33.74 -23.49 1.44
CA SER A 2 32.75 -24.46 1.95
C SER A 2 31.37 -24.17 1.38
N ALA A 3 30.65 -25.20 0.91
CA ALA A 3 29.27 -25.08 0.44
C ALA A 3 28.35 -24.44 1.49
N HIS A 4 28.66 -24.62 2.77
CA HIS A 4 27.88 -24.06 3.87
C HIS A 4 28.01 -22.53 3.94
N ILE A 5 29.20 -21.99 3.63
CA ILE A 5 29.43 -20.53 3.59
C ILE A 5 28.63 -19.90 2.45
N VAL A 6 28.57 -20.57 1.29
CA VAL A 6 27.79 -20.10 0.14
C VAL A 6 26.29 -20.08 0.47
N ILE A 7 25.78 -21.13 1.12
CA ILE A 7 24.38 -21.20 1.55
C ILE A 7 24.05 -20.07 2.54
N VAL A 8 24.89 -19.85 3.55
CA VAL A 8 24.69 -18.77 4.52
C VAL A 8 24.64 -17.42 3.80
N LEU A 9 25.62 -17.12 2.94
CA LEU A 9 25.66 -15.86 2.20
C LEU A 9 24.42 -15.64 1.32
N ILE A 10 23.91 -16.68 0.68
CA ILE A 10 22.70 -16.60 -0.16
C ILE A 10 21.46 -16.36 0.71
N LEU A 11 21.32 -17.06 1.84
CA LEU A 11 20.13 -16.99 2.67
C LEU A 11 20.08 -15.75 3.56
N THR A 12 21.23 -15.23 4.01
CA THR A 12 21.32 -14.08 4.91
C THR A 12 20.47 -12.87 4.48
N PRO A 13 20.53 -12.35 3.23
CA PRO A 13 19.71 -11.20 2.85
C PRO A 13 18.21 -11.46 2.98
N PHE A 14 17.74 -12.66 2.64
CA PHE A 14 16.33 -13.03 2.78
C PHE A 14 15.94 -13.12 4.26
N VAL A 15 16.73 -13.83 5.07
CA VAL A 15 16.47 -13.96 6.51
C VAL A 15 16.39 -12.58 7.17
N LEU A 16 17.32 -11.68 6.85
CA LEU A 16 17.32 -10.32 7.37
C LEU A 16 16.08 -9.54 6.92
N ALA A 17 15.69 -9.63 5.64
CA ALA A 17 14.48 -8.98 5.14
C ALA A 17 13.21 -9.50 5.83
N PHE A 18 13.08 -10.82 6.02
CA PHE A 18 11.94 -11.42 6.71
C PHE A 18 11.87 -11.03 8.18
N VAL A 19 13.00 -11.03 8.88
CA VAL A 19 13.07 -10.59 10.29
C VAL A 19 12.68 -9.12 10.41
N TYR A 20 13.21 -8.27 9.53
CA TYR A 20 12.87 -6.85 9.51
C TYR A 20 11.38 -6.62 9.25
N ALA A 21 10.82 -7.26 8.22
CA ALA A 21 9.40 -7.16 7.88
C ALA A 21 8.51 -7.64 9.02
N GLY A 22 8.87 -8.75 9.69
CA GLY A 22 8.12 -9.26 10.84
C GLY A 22 8.14 -8.31 12.04
N ILE A 23 9.29 -7.69 12.35
CA ILE A 23 9.38 -6.68 13.41
C ILE A 23 8.56 -5.45 13.02
N HIS A 24 8.68 -4.99 11.78
CA HIS A 24 7.95 -3.83 11.28
C HIS A 24 6.44 -4.04 11.36
N GLU A 25 5.95 -5.19 10.89
CA GLU A 25 4.53 -5.54 10.93
C GLU A 25 4.02 -5.75 12.37
N TYR A 26 4.83 -6.32 13.26
CA TYR A 26 4.47 -6.42 14.68
C TYR A 26 4.32 -5.04 15.34
N LEU A 27 5.22 -4.10 15.02
CA LEU A 27 5.12 -2.73 15.52
C LEU A 27 3.89 -2.03 14.95
N ARG A 28 3.62 -2.19 13.65
CA ARG A 28 2.42 -1.68 12.96
C ARG A 28 1.14 -2.23 13.60
N TYR A 29 1.05 -3.55 13.78
CA TYR A 29 -0.09 -4.20 14.41
C TYR A 29 -0.34 -3.66 15.83
N LYS A 30 0.72 -3.34 16.58
CA LYS A 30 0.58 -2.77 17.93
C LYS A 30 0.07 -1.32 17.90
N SER A 31 0.41 -0.53 16.88
CA SER A 31 -0.01 0.88 16.78
C SER A 31 -1.39 1.05 16.14
N GLU A 32 -1.66 0.31 15.07
CA GLU A 32 -2.83 0.48 14.19
C GLU A 32 -3.87 -0.63 14.38
N GLY A 33 -3.53 -1.73 15.05
CA GLY A 33 -4.42 -2.87 15.22
C GLY A 33 -4.47 -3.78 14.00
N LYS A 34 -5.61 -4.45 13.82
CA LYS A 34 -5.82 -5.31 12.66
C LYS A 34 -5.96 -4.43 11.41
N ALA A 35 -5.39 -4.92 10.32
CA ALA A 35 -5.58 -4.33 9.01
C ALA A 35 -5.91 -5.44 8.02
N THR A 36 -6.76 -5.12 7.06
CA THR A 36 -7.00 -5.94 5.89
C THR A 36 -6.19 -5.37 4.74
N TYR A 37 -5.51 -6.22 3.97
CA TYR A 37 -4.81 -5.74 2.79
C TYR A 37 -5.82 -5.49 1.68
N GLY A 38 -5.81 -4.28 1.12
CA GLY A 38 -6.69 -3.89 0.03
C GLY A 38 -6.07 -2.82 -0.85
N LEU A 39 -6.82 -2.44 -1.88
CA LEU A 39 -6.43 -1.40 -2.83
C LEU A 39 -6.77 -0.03 -2.22
N VAL A 40 -5.87 0.93 -2.35
CA VAL A 40 -6.07 2.34 -1.98
C VAL A 40 -5.82 3.19 -3.21
N PHE A 41 -6.63 4.23 -3.41
CA PHE A 41 -6.46 5.23 -4.46
C PHE A 41 -5.80 6.48 -3.91
N ASP A 42 -4.75 6.93 -4.58
CA ASP A 42 -4.06 8.19 -4.30
C ASP A 42 -4.50 9.25 -5.31
N GLU A 43 -5.29 10.20 -4.83
CA GLU A 43 -5.82 11.31 -5.63
C GLU A 43 -4.72 12.28 -6.12
N GLU A 44 -3.61 12.41 -5.39
CA GLU A 44 -2.53 13.34 -5.75
C GLU A 44 -1.78 12.84 -6.99
N THR A 45 -1.55 11.52 -7.06
CA THR A 45 -0.82 10.89 -8.18
C THR A 45 -1.73 10.27 -9.23
N GLY A 46 -3.01 10.09 -8.91
CA GLY A 46 -3.98 9.36 -9.75
C GLY A 46 -3.65 7.87 -9.87
N THR A 47 -3.00 7.27 -8.88
CA THR A 47 -2.58 5.86 -8.91
C THR A 47 -3.21 5.05 -7.78
N SER A 48 -3.42 3.76 -8.02
CA SER A 48 -3.86 2.83 -6.98
C SER A 48 -2.72 1.90 -6.55
N TYR A 49 -2.61 1.62 -5.26
CA TYR A 49 -1.62 0.69 -4.71
C TYR A 49 -2.20 -0.17 -3.58
N VAL A 50 -1.58 -1.33 -3.33
CA VAL A 50 -2.00 -2.24 -2.27
C VAL A 50 -1.28 -1.89 -0.98
N THR A 51 -2.04 -1.69 0.10
CA THR A 51 -1.50 -1.42 1.44
C THR A 51 -2.39 -2.04 2.53
N GLY A 52 -1.96 -1.95 3.78
CA GLY A 52 -2.79 -2.28 4.93
C GLY A 52 -3.85 -1.19 5.13
N ILE A 53 -5.10 -1.60 5.22
CA ILE A 53 -6.28 -0.76 5.43
C ILE A 53 -6.81 -1.08 6.83
N GLY A 54 -6.94 -0.06 7.68
CA GLY A 54 -7.45 -0.23 9.03
C GLY A 54 -8.88 -0.77 9.03
N ASP A 55 -9.33 -1.38 10.13
CA ASP A 55 -10.71 -1.88 10.25
C ASP A 55 -11.78 -0.77 10.08
N GLU A 56 -11.38 0.50 10.22
CA GLU A 56 -12.22 1.70 10.07
C GLU A 56 -12.13 2.34 8.68
N ASP A 57 -11.20 1.88 7.84
CA ASP A 57 -10.99 2.37 6.48
C ASP A 57 -11.59 1.40 5.46
N GLU A 58 -12.15 1.94 4.38
CA GLU A 58 -12.74 1.15 3.29
C GLU A 58 -11.75 1.02 2.13
N ALA A 59 -11.67 -0.18 1.55
CA ALA A 59 -10.83 -0.41 0.39
C ALA A 59 -11.42 0.26 -0.84
N PHE A 60 -10.56 0.84 -1.67
CA PHE A 60 -10.97 1.38 -2.96
C PHE A 60 -11.47 0.24 -3.85
N ASP A 61 -12.72 0.34 -4.29
CA ASP A 61 -13.32 -0.53 -5.30
C ASP A 61 -13.36 0.18 -6.67
N PRO A 62 -12.57 -0.29 -7.67
CA PRO A 62 -12.59 0.27 -9.01
C PRO A 62 -13.94 0.14 -9.72
N GLU A 63 -14.80 -0.81 -9.31
CA GLU A 63 -16.14 -0.97 -9.91
C GLU A 63 -17.13 0.10 -9.43
N GLU A 64 -16.88 0.71 -8.27
CA GLU A 64 -17.68 1.81 -7.70
C GLU A 64 -17.17 3.19 -8.14
N PHE A 65 -16.00 3.26 -8.77
CA PHE A 65 -15.40 4.52 -9.23
C PHE A 65 -16.11 5.05 -10.48
N ASP A 66 -16.76 6.22 -10.35
CA ASP A 66 -17.34 6.96 -11.47
C ASP A 66 -16.43 8.14 -11.89
N PRO A 67 -15.77 8.10 -13.07
CA PRO A 67 -14.98 9.23 -13.57
C PRO A 67 -15.80 10.50 -13.80
N ALA A 68 -17.12 10.40 -13.92
CA ALA A 68 -18.00 11.56 -14.11
C ALA A 68 -18.21 12.37 -12.81
N ASP A 69 -17.95 11.77 -11.64
CA ASP A 69 -17.96 12.47 -10.34
C ASP A 69 -16.66 13.22 -10.06
N TYR A 70 -15.65 13.13 -10.94
CA TYR A 70 -14.45 13.93 -10.88
C TYR A 70 -14.79 15.41 -11.11
N ASN A 71 -14.83 16.18 -10.02
CA ASN A 71 -15.10 17.61 -10.06
C ASN A 71 -13.83 18.37 -10.45
N ASP A 72 -13.53 18.38 -11.75
CA ASP A 72 -12.39 19.08 -12.31
C ASP A 72 -12.51 20.60 -12.06
N PRO A 73 -11.64 21.20 -11.22
CA PRO A 73 -11.70 22.63 -10.94
C PRO A 73 -11.39 23.49 -12.18
N GLU A 74 -10.74 22.96 -13.22
CA GLU A 74 -10.49 23.68 -14.48
C GLU A 74 -11.75 23.72 -15.38
N ILE A 75 -12.62 22.70 -15.32
CA ILE A 75 -13.86 22.66 -16.12
C ILE A 75 -14.96 23.56 -15.51
N ALA A 76 -14.96 23.74 -14.18
CA ALA A 76 -15.96 24.56 -13.50
C ALA A 76 -15.92 26.05 -13.90
N ASP A 77 -14.74 26.57 -14.25
CA ASP A 77 -14.53 28.00 -14.56
C ASP A 77 -14.97 28.40 -15.98
N GLU A 78 -15.11 27.46 -16.92
CA GLU A 78 -15.56 27.76 -18.29
C GLU A 78 -17.09 27.94 -18.41
N SER A 79 -17.87 27.55 -17.38
CA SER A 79 -19.34 27.62 -17.42
C SER A 79 -19.94 29.02 -17.13
N LYS A 80 -19.10 30.04 -16.92
CA LYS A 80 -19.52 31.40 -16.49
C LYS A 80 -19.29 32.53 -17.51
N THR A 81 -19.16 32.24 -18.81
CA THR A 81 -19.06 33.30 -19.84
C THR A 81 -20.21 33.27 -20.85
#